data_AF-A0AAJ6TJQ2-F1
#
_entry.id   AF-A0AAJ6TJQ2-F1
#
_cell.length_a   1.000
_cell.length_b   1.000
_cell.length_c   1.000
_cell.angle_alpha   90.00
_cell.angle_beta   90.00
_cell.angle_gamma   90.00
#
_symmetry.space_group_name_H-M   'P 1'
#
loop_
_entity.id
_entity.type
_entity.pdbx_description
1 polymer ?
#
loop_
_entity_poly.entity_id
_entity_poly.type
_entity_poly.pdbx_seq_one_letter_code
_entity_poly.pdbx_strand_id
1 'polypeptide(L)'
;MVAALSSWPWDNLGIYKYLLYGPLLAKVLYTRILEGSFKDDWCLHILIICVARSSLHQLWSSYVNMLFLTCNRRINQHGYDFKQIDKEWDWDNFILLQALIASMACYIDQPFIENVPLWNAEGFIIILSLHVGVSEPLYYWVHRCFHKSYLFNQYHSIHHSAPVLHPFTGATATFLEHLALTTVVGLPIIGSCMLGNGSRIMIYGYLLVFDFLRCLGHCNVEVVPHQLFDTLPSLRYLLYTPTYHSLHHTDRGTNFCLFMPFFDAIWKTLNSNSWELHKKTSTNAGKYRRKIPDFVFLAHVVDITSSIHAPFVIRSFASMPYTTRLFMLACWPPAFIVMLMMWAWSKTFLISFYNLRGRLHETWSVPRFGFQYFLPFAKEGINKHIEEAILRANRLGVKVISLAALNKTWIVGKWITPGEQSWAPTGTHFHQFVVPPILSFRRDCTYGDLAAMRLPDEVQGLGNCEYTMDRGVVHACHAGGVVHLLEGWAHHEVGAIDVDRIDLVWNAALKHGLKPVSNGVPRQNSM
;
A
#
# COMPACT_ATOMS: atom_id res chain seq x y z
N MET A 1 -27.38 -15.85 -10.72
CA MET A 1 -27.94 -14.56 -10.22
C MET A 1 -27.00 -14.03 -9.17
N VAL A 2 -26.62 -12.75 -9.25
CA VAL A 2 -25.81 -12.08 -8.22
C VAL A 2 -26.70 -11.87 -6.99
N ALA A 3 -26.20 -12.16 -5.79
CA ALA A 3 -27.00 -11.98 -4.57
C ALA A 3 -27.31 -10.49 -4.33
N ALA A 4 -28.51 -10.19 -3.81
CA ALA A 4 -28.86 -8.82 -3.48
C ALA A 4 -27.87 -8.25 -2.45
N LEU A 5 -27.46 -6.99 -2.59
CA LEU A 5 -26.51 -6.30 -1.70
C LEU A 5 -25.09 -6.87 -1.68
N SER A 6 -24.71 -7.75 -2.62
CA SER A 6 -23.32 -8.23 -2.72
C SER A 6 -22.40 -7.24 -3.44
N SER A 7 -22.95 -6.37 -4.29
CA SER A 7 -22.24 -5.29 -5.01
C SER A 7 -22.62 -3.91 -4.48
N TRP A 8 -21.81 -2.89 -4.75
CA TRP A 8 -22.12 -1.53 -4.34
C TRP A 8 -23.10 -0.86 -5.31
N PRO A 9 -24.01 0.00 -4.83
CA PRO A 9 -24.95 0.72 -5.70
C PRO A 9 -24.27 1.62 -6.76
N TRP A 10 -23.02 2.02 -6.52
CA TRP A 10 -22.25 2.93 -7.37
C TRP A 10 -21.06 2.26 -8.06
N ASP A 11 -20.99 0.93 -8.13
CA ASP A 11 -19.87 0.23 -8.79
C ASP A 11 -19.68 0.69 -10.26
N ASN A 12 -20.78 1.02 -10.95
CA ASN A 12 -20.74 1.51 -12.33
C ASN A 12 -20.20 2.95 -12.49
N LEU A 13 -20.01 3.70 -11.40
CA LEU A 13 -19.54 5.09 -11.46
C LEU A 13 -18.02 5.21 -11.54
N GLY A 14 -17.26 4.17 -11.19
CA GLY A 14 -15.80 4.23 -11.11
C GLY A 14 -15.33 5.46 -10.31
N ILE A 15 -14.46 6.28 -10.89
CA ILE A 15 -13.96 7.51 -10.26
C ILE A 15 -15.06 8.57 -10.00
N TYR A 16 -16.17 8.52 -10.73
CA TYR A 16 -17.27 9.47 -10.55
C TYR A 16 -18.08 9.22 -9.27
N LYS A 17 -17.82 8.12 -8.54
CA LYS A 17 -18.45 7.87 -7.23
C LYS A 17 -18.21 9.01 -6.24
N TYR A 18 -17.09 9.74 -6.36
CA TYR A 18 -16.79 10.88 -5.48
C TYR A 18 -17.71 12.08 -5.69
N LEU A 19 -18.45 12.15 -6.81
CA LEU A 19 -19.51 13.16 -7.01
C LEU A 19 -20.66 12.98 -6.00
N LEU A 20 -20.78 11.82 -5.35
CA LEU A 20 -21.75 11.60 -4.27
C LEU A 20 -21.45 12.43 -3.02
N TYR A 21 -20.23 12.97 -2.86
CA TYR A 21 -19.94 14.02 -1.85
C TYR A 21 -20.41 15.42 -2.28
N GLY A 22 -20.80 15.59 -3.54
CA GLY A 22 -21.18 16.88 -4.13
C GLY A 22 -22.26 17.63 -3.34
N PRO A 23 -23.37 17.01 -2.93
CA PRO A 23 -24.40 17.68 -2.13
C PRO A 23 -23.88 18.22 -0.79
N LEU A 24 -23.04 17.45 -0.09
CA LEU A 24 -22.41 17.88 1.17
C LEU A 24 -21.50 19.08 0.94
N LEU A 25 -20.65 19.02 -0.09
CA LEU A 25 -19.74 20.11 -0.44
C LEU A 25 -20.51 21.36 -0.87
N ALA A 26 -21.55 21.20 -1.68
CA ALA A 26 -22.41 22.29 -2.15
C ALA A 26 -23.09 23.00 -0.97
N LYS A 27 -23.59 22.24 0.02
CA LYS A 27 -24.20 22.81 1.24
C LYS A 27 -23.18 23.63 2.04
N VAL A 28 -21.97 23.11 2.25
CA VAL A 28 -20.89 23.83 2.94
C VAL A 28 -20.52 25.13 2.22
N LEU A 29 -20.37 25.08 0.89
CA LEU A 29 -20.06 26.26 0.08
C LEU A 29 -21.19 27.28 0.10
N TYR A 30 -22.45 26.83 0.00
CA TYR A 30 -23.64 27.66 0.06
C TYR A 30 -23.68 28.44 1.38
N THR A 31 -23.58 27.75 2.52
CA THR A 31 -23.60 28.37 3.85
C THR A 31 -22.46 29.37 4.00
N ARG A 32 -21.25 29.04 3.52
CA ARG A 32 -20.08 29.91 3.61
C ARG A 32 -20.19 31.18 2.75
N ILE A 33 -20.67 31.06 1.52
CA ILE A 33 -20.69 32.17 0.55
C ILE A 33 -21.90 33.08 0.80
N LEU A 34 -23.08 32.51 1.06
CA LEU A 34 -24.33 33.27 1.13
C LEU A 34 -24.70 33.71 2.54
N GLU A 35 -24.42 32.90 3.57
CA GLU A 35 -24.80 33.24 4.95
C GLU A 35 -23.67 33.99 5.70
N GLY A 36 -22.48 34.12 5.10
CA GLY A 36 -21.35 34.89 5.65
C GLY A 36 -20.86 34.44 7.02
N SER A 37 -21.30 33.27 7.50
CA SER A 37 -21.07 32.75 8.84
C SER A 37 -20.42 31.37 8.78
N PHE A 38 -19.40 31.15 9.61
CA PHE A 38 -18.95 29.81 9.97
C PHE A 38 -19.99 29.18 10.90
N LYS A 39 -21.14 28.77 10.35
CA LYS A 39 -22.02 27.88 11.09
C LYS A 39 -21.37 26.52 11.19
N ASP A 40 -21.41 25.99 12.40
CA ASP A 40 -20.91 24.70 12.82
C ASP A 40 -21.77 23.58 12.20
N ASP A 41 -21.66 23.39 10.89
CA ASP A 41 -22.50 22.49 10.10
C ASP A 41 -21.93 21.06 10.09
N TRP A 42 -22.79 20.10 10.40
CA TRP A 42 -22.44 18.68 10.32
C TRP A 42 -22.04 18.21 8.93
N CYS A 43 -22.47 18.89 7.86
CA CYS A 43 -21.98 18.62 6.51
C CYS A 43 -20.46 18.81 6.41
N LEU A 44 -19.92 19.86 7.03
CA LEU A 44 -18.47 20.10 7.07
C LEU A 44 -17.78 19.04 7.94
N HIS A 45 -18.34 18.73 9.11
CA HIS A 45 -17.77 17.71 10.00
C HIS A 45 -17.72 16.33 9.34
N ILE A 46 -18.76 15.91 8.62
CA ILE A 46 -18.79 14.65 7.87
C ILE A 46 -17.65 14.62 6.84
N LEU A 47 -17.45 15.69 6.08
CA LEU A 47 -16.34 15.78 5.12
C LEU A 47 -14.97 15.70 5.79
N ILE A 48 -14.79 16.40 6.93
CA ILE A 48 -13.54 16.34 7.71
C ILE A 48 -13.31 14.92 8.24
N ILE A 49 -14.34 14.26 8.77
CA ILE A 49 -14.26 12.87 9.24
C ILE A 49 -13.88 11.94 8.09
N CYS A 50 -14.46 12.10 6.90
CA CYS A 50 -14.11 11.31 5.72
C CYS A 50 -12.62 11.47 5.38
N VAL A 51 -12.12 12.70 5.33
CA VAL A 51 -10.70 12.97 5.06
C VAL A 51 -9.81 12.37 6.15
N ALA A 52 -10.17 12.52 7.42
CA ALA A 52 -9.40 11.98 8.54
C ALA A 52 -9.32 10.44 8.50
N ARG A 53 -10.44 9.77 8.23
CA ARG A 53 -10.53 8.31 8.11
C ARG A 53 -9.77 7.78 6.90
N SER A 54 -9.89 8.45 5.75
CA SER A 54 -9.09 8.11 4.56
C SER A 54 -7.60 8.28 4.81
N SER A 55 -7.22 9.37 5.48
CA SER A 55 -5.83 9.64 5.86
C SER A 55 -5.28 8.57 6.81
N LEU A 56 -6.07 8.13 7.79
CA LEU A 56 -5.70 7.08 8.73
C LEU A 56 -5.39 5.75 8.00
N HIS A 57 -6.26 5.32 7.10
CA HIS A 57 -6.04 4.10 6.30
C HIS A 57 -4.83 4.25 5.39
N GLN A 58 -4.65 5.42 4.77
CA GLN A 58 -3.49 5.72 3.95
C GLN A 58 -2.19 5.70 4.77
N LEU A 59 -2.17 6.26 5.98
CA LEU A 59 -1.01 6.22 6.87
C LEU A 59 -0.65 4.79 7.30
N TRP A 60 -1.66 3.96 7.59
CA TRP A 60 -1.45 2.53 7.85
C TRP A 60 -0.91 1.80 6.61
N SER A 61 -1.46 2.06 5.43
CA SER A 61 -0.95 1.55 4.16
C SER A 61 0.51 1.96 3.94
N SER A 62 0.84 3.23 4.18
CA SER A 62 2.22 3.73 4.10
C SER A 62 3.14 2.98 5.06
N TYR A 63 2.74 2.87 6.34
CA TYR A 63 3.51 2.15 7.36
C TYR A 63 3.81 0.70 6.95
N VAL A 64 2.81 -0.08 6.54
CA VAL A 64 3.02 -1.50 6.20
C VAL A 64 3.90 -1.68 4.96
N ASN A 65 3.90 -0.71 4.04
CA ASN A 65 4.74 -0.69 2.85
C ASN A 65 6.12 -0.07 3.10
N MET A 66 6.39 0.55 4.25
CA MET A 66 7.74 0.94 4.68
C MET A 66 8.53 -0.29 5.11
N LEU A 67 8.88 -1.14 4.14
CA LEU A 67 9.50 -2.44 4.37
C LEU A 67 10.83 -2.35 5.13
N PHE A 68 11.51 -1.21 5.06
CA PHE A 68 12.70 -0.93 5.87
C PHE A 68 12.43 -0.85 7.38
N LEU A 69 11.18 -0.60 7.79
CA LEU A 69 10.71 -0.69 9.19
C LEU A 69 10.03 -2.02 9.48
N THR A 70 9.21 -2.51 8.54
CA THR A 70 8.23 -3.56 8.83
C THR A 70 8.65 -4.97 8.46
N CYS A 71 9.61 -5.16 7.55
CA CYS A 71 9.91 -6.48 6.97
C CYS A 71 10.18 -7.58 8.00
N ASN A 72 10.86 -7.25 9.10
CA ASN A 72 11.23 -8.21 10.14
C ASN A 72 10.06 -8.60 11.06
N ARG A 73 8.94 -7.90 10.97
CA ARG A 73 7.74 -8.09 11.80
C ARG A 73 6.55 -8.63 11.02
N ARG A 74 6.72 -8.92 9.73
CA ARG A 74 5.64 -9.40 8.88
C ARG A 74 5.18 -10.80 9.30
N ILE A 75 3.87 -10.99 9.36
CA ILE A 75 3.25 -12.27 9.70
C ILE A 75 3.30 -13.19 8.47
N ASN A 76 2.79 -12.71 7.34
CA ASN A 76 2.90 -13.34 6.03
C ASN A 76 4.00 -12.66 5.19
N GLN A 77 4.94 -13.47 4.72
CA GLN A 77 6.13 -13.07 3.97
C GLN A 77 5.89 -12.92 2.46
N HIS A 78 4.73 -13.28 1.94
CA HIS A 78 4.36 -13.07 0.54
C HIS A 78 4.13 -11.58 0.23
N GLY A 79 4.51 -11.10 -0.94
CA GLY A 79 4.23 -9.73 -1.38
C GLY A 79 2.76 -9.54 -1.78
N TYR A 80 2.33 -8.28 -1.89
CA TYR A 80 1.02 -7.93 -2.46
C TYR A 80 1.12 -8.01 -3.99
N ASP A 81 0.26 -8.77 -4.65
CA ASP A 81 0.24 -8.84 -6.11
C ASP A 81 -0.75 -7.84 -6.73
N PHE A 82 -0.64 -7.63 -8.04
CA PHE A 82 -1.55 -6.73 -8.76
C PHE A 82 -3.02 -7.15 -8.64
N LYS A 83 -3.32 -8.45 -8.62
CA LYS A 83 -4.70 -8.96 -8.53
C LYS A 83 -5.34 -8.59 -7.20
N GLN A 84 -4.60 -8.68 -6.10
CA GLN A 84 -5.05 -8.24 -4.80
C GLN A 84 -5.26 -6.73 -4.77
N ILE A 85 -4.32 -5.94 -5.31
CA ILE A 85 -4.43 -4.48 -5.35
C ILE A 85 -5.68 -4.05 -6.13
N ASP A 86 -5.98 -4.70 -7.25
CA ASP A 86 -7.17 -4.39 -8.06
C ASP A 86 -8.47 -4.73 -7.34
N LYS A 87 -8.53 -5.84 -6.60
CA LYS A 87 -9.69 -6.17 -5.77
C LYS A 87 -9.93 -5.19 -4.62
N GLU A 88 -8.84 -4.62 -4.10
CA GLU A 88 -8.85 -3.65 -3.00
C GLU A 88 -8.86 -2.20 -3.51
N TRP A 89 -9.11 -1.98 -4.80
CA TRP A 89 -8.99 -0.65 -5.41
C TRP A 89 -9.97 0.36 -4.80
N ASP A 90 -11.22 -0.07 -4.64
CA ASP A 90 -12.34 0.72 -4.11
C ASP A 90 -12.57 0.47 -2.60
N TRP A 91 -11.48 0.23 -1.86
CA TRP A 91 -11.53 -0.01 -0.42
C TRP A 91 -12.23 1.10 0.37
N ASP A 92 -12.28 2.32 -0.16
CA ASP A 92 -12.85 3.51 0.48
C ASP A 92 -14.38 3.64 0.33
N ASN A 93 -15.04 2.71 -0.38
CA ASN A 93 -16.49 2.72 -0.57
C ASN A 93 -17.29 2.81 0.75
N PHE A 94 -16.80 2.22 1.84
CA PHE A 94 -17.47 2.28 3.14
C PHE A 94 -17.45 3.67 3.76
N ILE A 95 -16.40 4.48 3.51
CA ILE A 95 -16.32 5.85 4.01
C ILE A 95 -17.41 6.68 3.33
N LEU A 96 -17.59 6.48 2.03
CA LEU A 96 -18.65 7.14 1.27
C LEU A 96 -20.04 6.71 1.75
N LEU A 97 -20.28 5.41 1.92
CA LEU A 97 -21.54 4.90 2.47
C LEU A 97 -21.87 5.52 3.83
N GLN A 98 -20.92 5.49 4.75
CA GLN A 98 -21.13 6.01 6.11
C GLN A 98 -21.31 7.53 6.11
N ALA A 99 -20.69 8.26 5.18
CA ALA A 99 -20.93 9.69 5.00
C ALA A 99 -22.36 9.98 4.52
N LEU A 100 -22.86 9.19 3.56
CA LEU A 100 -24.23 9.32 3.07
C LEU A 100 -25.25 8.99 4.17
N ILE A 101 -25.03 7.91 4.92
CA ILE A 101 -25.88 7.55 6.06
C ILE A 101 -25.85 8.62 7.15
N ALA A 102 -24.66 9.12 7.50
CA ALA A 102 -24.51 10.20 8.48
C ALA A 102 -25.22 11.49 8.02
N SER A 103 -25.12 11.82 6.73
CA SER A 103 -25.82 12.96 6.14
C SER A 103 -27.34 12.79 6.24
N MET A 104 -27.86 11.61 5.87
CA MET A 104 -29.29 11.31 6.02
C MET A 104 -29.74 11.41 7.47
N ALA A 105 -28.95 10.88 8.43
CA ALA A 105 -29.24 10.97 9.85
C ALA A 105 -29.34 12.43 10.33
N CYS A 106 -28.46 13.33 9.84
CA CYS A 106 -28.52 14.76 10.15
C CYS A 106 -29.81 15.44 9.66
N TYR A 107 -30.44 14.94 8.59
CA TYR A 107 -31.69 15.51 8.05
C TYR A 107 -32.95 14.90 8.64
N ILE A 108 -32.91 13.62 9.02
CA ILE A 108 -34.08 12.92 9.59
C ILE A 108 -34.33 13.35 11.03
N ASP A 109 -33.26 13.59 11.81
CA ASP A 109 -33.36 13.91 13.24
C ASP A 109 -32.44 15.08 13.63
N GLN A 110 -32.76 16.28 13.13
CA GLN A 110 -31.98 17.50 13.38
C GLN A 110 -31.69 17.79 14.88
N PRO A 111 -32.65 17.63 15.82
CA PRO A 111 -32.42 17.95 17.23
C PRO A 111 -31.32 17.11 17.90
N PHE A 112 -31.06 15.91 17.36
CA PHE A 112 -30.12 14.94 17.90
C PHE A 112 -28.66 15.37 17.76
N ILE A 113 -28.34 16.14 16.71
CA ILE A 113 -26.95 16.42 16.33
C ILE A 113 -26.61 17.92 16.40
N GLU A 114 -27.59 18.83 16.23
CA GLU A 114 -27.34 20.29 16.25
C GLU A 114 -26.86 20.82 17.61
N ASN A 115 -27.16 20.13 18.72
CA ASN A 115 -26.81 20.59 20.08
C ASN A 115 -25.74 19.73 20.77
N VAL A 116 -24.98 18.93 20.02
CA VAL A 116 -23.94 18.08 20.61
C VAL A 116 -22.74 18.94 21.05
N PRO A 117 -22.40 18.98 22.35
CA PRO A 117 -21.29 19.79 22.84
C PRO A 117 -19.97 19.35 22.21
N LEU A 118 -18.98 20.25 22.18
CA LEU A 118 -17.65 19.92 21.69
C LEU A 118 -17.02 18.78 22.49
N TRP A 119 -17.16 18.82 23.82
CA TRP A 119 -16.54 17.90 24.76
C TRP A 119 -17.52 17.50 25.88
N ASN A 120 -17.56 16.20 26.18
CA ASN A 120 -18.19 15.65 27.38
C ASN A 120 -17.39 14.40 27.80
N ALA A 121 -16.82 14.39 29.00
CA ALA A 121 -16.00 13.29 29.51
C ALA A 121 -16.82 12.03 29.80
N GLU A 122 -18.07 12.18 30.27
CA GLU A 122 -18.98 11.07 30.59
C GLU A 122 -19.34 10.28 29.33
N GLY A 123 -19.42 10.97 28.18
CA GLY A 123 -19.63 10.38 26.87
C GLY A 123 -18.61 9.29 26.51
N PHE A 124 -17.35 9.43 26.92
CA PHE A 124 -16.31 8.43 26.64
C PHE A 124 -16.52 7.14 27.44
N ILE A 125 -16.99 7.24 28.69
CA ILE A 125 -17.29 6.08 29.52
C ILE A 125 -18.50 5.34 28.95
N ILE A 126 -19.54 6.09 28.56
CA ILE A 126 -20.77 5.53 28.01
C ILE A 126 -20.51 4.88 26.65
N ILE A 127 -19.80 5.55 25.74
CA ILE A 127 -19.53 4.97 24.41
C ILE A 127 -18.66 3.73 24.50
N LEU A 128 -17.69 3.71 25.43
CA LEU A 128 -16.87 2.53 25.68
C LEU A 128 -17.72 1.38 26.25
N SER A 129 -18.59 1.68 27.22
CA SER A 129 -19.50 0.69 27.81
C SER A 129 -20.46 0.12 26.77
N LEU A 130 -21.01 0.96 25.89
CA LEU A 130 -21.87 0.54 24.78
C LEU A 130 -21.09 -0.24 23.72
N HIS A 131 -19.85 0.14 23.41
CA HIS A 131 -19.02 -0.62 22.48
C HIS A 131 -18.72 -2.03 23.01
N VAL A 132 -18.28 -2.15 24.27
CA VAL A 132 -17.98 -3.44 24.91
C VAL A 132 -19.26 -4.26 25.10
N GLY A 133 -20.34 -3.66 25.57
CA GLY A 133 -21.58 -4.35 25.92
C GLY A 133 -22.50 -4.65 24.73
N VAL A 134 -22.42 -3.88 23.64
CA VAL A 134 -23.33 -3.98 22.49
C VAL A 134 -22.57 -4.29 21.21
N SER A 135 -21.63 -3.43 20.78
CA SER A 135 -20.98 -3.58 19.47
C SER A 135 -20.14 -4.85 19.36
N GLU A 136 -19.35 -5.17 20.37
CA GLU A 136 -18.49 -6.36 20.36
C GLU A 136 -19.29 -7.68 20.28
N PRO A 137 -20.28 -7.94 21.16
CA PRO A 137 -21.17 -9.11 21.02
C PRO A 137 -21.94 -9.12 19.70
N LEU A 138 -22.47 -7.97 19.26
CA LEU A 138 -23.25 -7.88 18.03
C LEU A 138 -22.39 -8.24 16.82
N TYR A 139 -21.20 -7.64 16.71
CA TYR A 139 -20.26 -7.96 15.65
C TYR A 139 -19.86 -9.42 15.68
N TYR A 140 -19.53 -9.98 16.86
CA TYR A 140 -19.17 -11.38 17.00
C TYR A 140 -20.21 -12.31 16.36
N TRP A 141 -21.49 -12.14 16.67
CA TRP A 141 -22.56 -12.97 16.14
C TRP A 141 -22.82 -12.75 14.65
N VAL A 142 -22.80 -11.49 14.20
CA VAL A 142 -22.95 -11.13 12.80
C VAL A 142 -21.82 -11.74 11.97
N HIS A 143 -20.57 -11.56 12.41
CA HIS A 143 -19.38 -12.10 11.78
C HIS A 143 -19.44 -13.63 11.71
N ARG A 144 -19.78 -14.29 12.82
CA ARG A 144 -19.96 -15.75 12.83
C ARG A 144 -21.08 -16.22 11.88
N CYS A 145 -22.13 -15.43 11.69
CA CYS A 145 -23.17 -15.74 10.69
C CYS A 145 -22.66 -15.58 9.26
N PHE A 146 -21.84 -14.56 8.98
CA PHE A 146 -21.17 -14.39 7.69
C PHE A 146 -20.24 -15.55 7.32
N HIS A 147 -19.75 -16.32 8.31
CA HIS A 147 -18.98 -17.55 8.07
C HIS A 147 -19.84 -18.80 7.79
N LYS A 148 -21.16 -18.70 7.78
CA LYS A 148 -22.03 -19.81 7.33
C LYS A 148 -22.01 -19.92 5.82
N SER A 149 -22.05 -21.16 5.29
CA SER A 149 -21.85 -21.51 3.88
C SER A 149 -22.44 -20.51 2.85
N TYR A 150 -23.74 -20.19 2.95
CA TYR A 150 -24.38 -19.27 2.00
C TYR A 150 -23.85 -17.82 2.11
N LEU A 151 -23.86 -17.26 3.32
CA LEU A 151 -23.42 -15.88 3.56
C LEU A 151 -21.92 -15.70 3.29
N PHE A 152 -21.13 -16.73 3.54
CA PHE A 152 -19.71 -16.72 3.25
C PHE A 152 -19.48 -16.58 1.75
N ASN A 153 -20.06 -17.49 0.95
CA ASN A 153 -19.82 -17.51 -0.49
C ASN A 153 -20.35 -16.27 -1.23
N GLN A 154 -21.40 -15.63 -0.72
CA GLN A 154 -22.03 -14.48 -1.39
C GLN A 154 -21.52 -13.12 -0.89
N TYR A 155 -21.11 -13.04 0.37
CA TYR A 155 -20.74 -11.78 1.00
C TYR A 155 -19.30 -11.84 1.52
N HIS A 156 -19.01 -12.72 2.48
CA HIS A 156 -17.76 -12.65 3.22
C HIS A 156 -16.51 -13.21 2.50
N SER A 157 -16.68 -13.95 1.41
CA SER A 157 -15.58 -14.59 0.70
C SER A 157 -14.62 -13.59 0.07
N ILE A 158 -15.10 -12.41 -0.34
CA ILE A 158 -14.24 -11.39 -0.94
C ILE A 158 -13.24 -10.84 0.09
N HIS A 159 -13.70 -10.64 1.32
CA HIS A 159 -12.88 -10.21 2.47
C HIS A 159 -11.78 -11.24 2.78
N HIS A 160 -12.12 -12.53 2.74
CA HIS A 160 -11.17 -13.65 2.92
C HIS A 160 -10.39 -14.03 1.66
N SER A 161 -10.59 -13.34 0.53
CA SER A 161 -9.94 -13.69 -0.74
C SER A 161 -8.53 -13.13 -0.90
N ALA A 162 -8.13 -12.20 -0.03
CA ALA A 162 -6.80 -11.60 -0.06
C ALA A 162 -5.74 -12.59 0.45
N PRO A 163 -4.71 -12.95 -0.34
CA PRO A 163 -3.67 -13.87 0.11
C PRO A 163 -2.82 -13.32 1.25
N VAL A 164 -2.67 -12.00 1.31
CA VAL A 164 -1.87 -11.29 2.32
C VAL A 164 -2.72 -10.16 2.88
N LEU A 165 -2.88 -10.08 4.19
CA LEU A 165 -3.66 -8.99 4.78
C LEU A 165 -2.99 -7.63 4.55
N HIS A 166 -3.82 -6.63 4.27
CA HIS A 166 -3.45 -5.23 4.16
C HIS A 166 -4.52 -4.38 4.87
N PRO A 167 -4.22 -3.17 5.37
CA PRO A 167 -5.25 -2.29 5.95
C PRO A 167 -6.47 -2.09 5.02
N PHE A 168 -6.23 -2.04 3.70
CA PHE A 168 -7.30 -1.97 2.69
C PHE A 168 -8.10 -3.28 2.53
N THR A 169 -7.50 -4.46 2.80
CA THR A 169 -8.25 -5.72 2.91
C THR A 169 -9.29 -5.62 4.02
N GLY A 170 -8.92 -4.99 5.15
CA GLY A 170 -9.85 -4.67 6.22
C GLY A 170 -11.06 -3.94 5.66
N ALA A 171 -10.85 -2.88 4.88
CA ALA A 171 -11.93 -2.09 4.30
C ALA A 171 -12.68 -2.73 3.10
N THR A 172 -12.14 -3.79 2.50
CA THR A 172 -12.74 -4.44 1.32
C THR A 172 -13.74 -5.52 1.74
N ALA A 173 -15.03 -5.25 1.56
CA ALA A 173 -16.14 -6.17 1.83
C ALA A 173 -17.35 -5.79 0.98
N THR A 174 -18.39 -6.63 0.98
CA THR A 174 -19.64 -6.35 0.25
C THR A 174 -20.46 -5.22 0.88
N PHE A 175 -21.44 -4.72 0.12
CA PHE A 175 -22.34 -3.66 0.59
C PHE A 175 -23.12 -4.11 1.85
N LEU A 176 -23.62 -5.34 1.88
CA LEU A 176 -24.32 -5.90 3.05
C LEU A 176 -23.43 -5.94 4.30
N GLU A 177 -22.20 -6.41 4.18
CA GLU A 177 -21.25 -6.46 5.30
C GLU A 177 -20.97 -5.07 5.86
N HIS A 178 -20.81 -4.07 4.98
CA HIS A 178 -20.58 -2.70 5.41
C HIS A 178 -21.82 -2.01 5.99
N LEU A 179 -23.03 -2.38 5.55
CA LEU A 179 -24.25 -1.96 6.24
C LEU A 179 -24.27 -2.51 7.68
N ALA A 180 -23.99 -3.80 7.85
CA ALA A 180 -23.93 -4.42 9.17
C ALA A 180 -22.84 -3.80 10.06
N LEU A 181 -21.65 -3.55 9.51
CA LEU A 181 -20.57 -2.87 10.22
C LEU A 181 -20.94 -1.43 10.58
N THR A 182 -21.64 -0.71 9.70
CA THR A 182 -22.13 0.64 9.97
C THR A 182 -23.10 0.64 11.14
N THR A 183 -23.99 -0.35 11.24
CA THR A 183 -24.85 -0.52 12.41
C THR A 183 -24.05 -0.77 13.69
N VAL A 184 -23.06 -1.67 13.64
CA VAL A 184 -22.18 -1.98 14.78
C VAL A 184 -21.45 -0.73 15.31
N VAL A 185 -20.95 0.13 14.40
CA VAL A 185 -20.27 1.39 14.75
C VAL A 185 -21.25 2.46 15.20
N GLY A 186 -22.40 2.57 14.55
CA GLY A 186 -23.38 3.61 14.81
C GLY A 186 -24.08 3.49 16.16
N LEU A 187 -24.33 2.26 16.63
CA LEU A 187 -25.10 2.02 17.86
C LEU A 187 -24.51 2.71 19.10
N PRO A 188 -23.20 2.61 19.42
CA PRO A 188 -22.64 3.33 20.57
C PRO A 188 -22.67 4.85 20.41
N ILE A 189 -22.43 5.36 19.20
CA ILE A 189 -22.50 6.80 18.93
C ILE A 189 -23.92 7.31 19.21
N ILE A 190 -24.91 6.64 18.62
CA ILE A 190 -26.32 7.01 18.76
C ILE A 190 -26.74 6.85 20.23
N GLY A 191 -26.43 5.73 20.85
CA GLY A 191 -26.76 5.47 22.26
C GLY A 191 -26.19 6.52 23.21
N SER A 192 -24.92 6.91 23.05
CA SER A 192 -24.31 7.95 23.87
C SER A 192 -24.98 9.32 23.70
N CYS A 193 -25.32 9.68 22.47
CA CYS A 193 -26.04 10.93 22.19
C CYS A 193 -27.48 10.89 22.74
N MET A 194 -28.20 9.77 22.61
CA MET A 194 -29.56 9.60 23.15
C MET A 194 -29.60 9.68 24.68
N LEU A 195 -28.54 9.22 25.34
CA LEU A 195 -28.38 9.34 26.79
C LEU A 195 -27.96 10.75 27.23
N GLY A 196 -27.91 11.73 26.33
CA GLY A 196 -27.52 13.12 26.63
C GLY A 196 -26.02 13.33 26.86
N ASN A 197 -25.21 12.32 26.56
CA ASN A 197 -23.77 12.30 26.86
C ASN A 197 -22.88 12.41 25.62
N GLY A 198 -23.47 12.59 24.44
CA GLY A 198 -22.75 12.76 23.19
C GLY A 198 -21.82 13.97 23.21
N SER A 199 -20.68 13.86 22.53
CA SER A 199 -19.85 15.02 22.19
C SER A 199 -19.20 14.85 20.82
N ARG A 200 -18.82 15.97 20.19
CA ARG A 200 -18.18 15.93 18.88
C ARG A 200 -16.83 15.23 18.93
N ILE A 201 -16.00 15.54 19.92
CA ILE A 201 -14.69 14.86 20.07
C ILE A 201 -14.86 13.37 20.32
N MET A 202 -15.90 12.94 21.05
CA MET A 202 -16.23 11.52 21.21
C MET A 202 -16.54 10.85 19.87
N ILE A 203 -17.36 11.45 19.00
CA ILE A 203 -17.70 10.91 17.68
C ILE A 203 -16.45 10.75 16.81
N TYR A 204 -15.63 11.81 16.73
CA TYR A 204 -14.36 11.79 15.99
C TYR A 204 -13.42 10.72 16.54
N GLY A 205 -13.17 10.74 17.84
CA GLY A 205 -12.26 9.82 18.51
C GLY A 205 -12.69 8.37 18.35
N TYR A 206 -13.97 8.07 18.54
CA TYR A 206 -14.50 6.71 18.40
C TYR A 206 -14.35 6.16 16.99
N LEU A 207 -14.73 6.93 15.95
CA LEU A 207 -14.58 6.51 14.55
C LEU A 207 -13.11 6.27 14.18
N LEU A 208 -12.21 7.16 14.61
CA LEU A 208 -10.79 7.04 14.32
C LEU A 208 -10.14 5.87 15.07
N VAL A 209 -10.50 5.63 16.33
CA VAL A 209 -10.01 4.47 17.10
C VAL A 209 -10.53 3.18 16.51
N PHE A 210 -11.82 3.13 16.11
CA PHE A 210 -12.40 1.96 15.47
C PHE A 210 -11.67 1.58 14.18
N ASP A 211 -11.47 2.55 13.29
CA ASP A 211 -10.73 2.36 12.05
C ASP A 211 -9.25 2.00 12.30
N PHE A 212 -8.62 2.59 13.33
CA PHE A 212 -7.24 2.32 13.71
C PHE A 212 -7.09 0.85 14.15
N LEU A 213 -7.97 0.38 15.03
CA LEU A 213 -7.95 -1.00 15.52
C LEU A 213 -8.27 -1.99 14.41
N ARG A 214 -9.13 -1.63 13.46
CA ARG A 214 -9.40 -2.47 12.29
C ARG A 214 -8.20 -2.55 11.35
N CYS A 215 -7.53 -1.43 11.09
CA CYS A 215 -6.28 -1.39 10.32
C CYS A 215 -5.18 -2.21 11.01
N LEU A 216 -5.06 -2.09 12.34
CA LEU A 216 -4.13 -2.88 13.15
C LEU A 216 -4.32 -4.38 12.91
N GLY A 217 -5.55 -4.91 13.02
CA GLY A 217 -5.82 -6.33 12.77
C GLY A 217 -5.42 -6.81 11.37
N HIS A 218 -5.51 -5.95 10.36
CA HIS A 218 -5.25 -6.30 8.96
C HIS A 218 -3.87 -5.86 8.45
N CYS A 219 -3.00 -5.30 9.28
CA CYS A 219 -1.76 -4.67 8.80
C CYS A 219 -0.67 -5.67 8.38
N ASN A 220 -0.83 -6.98 8.63
CA ASN A 220 0.15 -8.04 8.37
C ASN A 220 1.54 -7.81 9.03
N VAL A 221 1.62 -6.91 10.00
CA VAL A 221 2.84 -6.56 10.73
C VAL A 221 2.55 -6.69 12.22
N GLU A 222 3.31 -7.52 12.94
CA GLU A 222 3.14 -7.66 14.37
C GLU A 222 3.78 -6.48 15.11
N VAL A 223 2.93 -5.54 15.51
CA VAL A 223 3.31 -4.32 16.23
C VAL A 223 3.13 -4.45 17.74
N VAL A 224 2.35 -5.43 18.23
CA VAL A 224 2.10 -5.64 19.66
C VAL A 224 3.22 -6.53 20.25
N PRO A 225 4.03 -6.01 21.18
CA PRO A 225 5.09 -6.79 21.81
C PRO A 225 4.49 -7.88 22.72
N HIS A 226 4.99 -9.11 22.62
CA HIS A 226 4.55 -10.22 23.48
C HIS A 226 4.82 -9.95 24.96
N GLN A 227 5.85 -9.15 25.28
CA GLN A 227 6.16 -8.73 26.65
C GLN A 227 4.97 -8.04 27.32
N LEU A 228 4.12 -7.34 26.57
CA LEU A 228 2.92 -6.71 27.11
C LEU A 228 1.97 -7.75 27.72
N PHE A 229 1.79 -8.89 27.03
CA PHE A 229 0.92 -9.96 27.48
C PHE A 229 1.59 -10.91 28.47
N ASP A 230 2.91 -11.04 28.43
CA ASP A 230 3.65 -11.72 29.49
C ASP A 230 3.57 -10.94 30.82
N THR A 231 3.59 -9.59 30.77
CA THR A 231 3.51 -8.73 31.96
C THR A 231 2.08 -8.60 32.48
N LEU A 232 1.10 -8.42 31.58
CA LEU A 232 -0.32 -8.26 31.91
C LEU A 232 -1.17 -9.25 31.09
N PRO A 233 -1.30 -10.52 31.53
CA PRO A 233 -1.97 -11.57 30.76
C PRO A 233 -3.45 -11.33 30.48
N SER A 234 -4.12 -10.46 31.25
CA SER A 234 -5.51 -10.09 31.02
C SER A 234 -5.70 -9.22 29.77
N LEU A 235 -4.69 -8.41 29.39
CA LEU A 235 -4.78 -7.50 28.24
C LEU A 235 -5.00 -8.22 26.91
N ARG A 236 -4.53 -9.47 26.77
CA ARG A 236 -4.74 -10.27 25.55
C ARG A 236 -6.21 -10.55 25.25
N TYR A 237 -7.10 -10.41 26.23
CA TYR A 237 -8.55 -10.56 26.04
C TYR A 237 -9.25 -9.23 25.75
N LEU A 238 -8.60 -8.09 26.05
CA LEU A 238 -9.15 -6.75 25.79
C LEU A 238 -8.75 -6.21 24.43
N LEU A 239 -7.65 -6.69 23.85
CA LEU A 239 -7.20 -6.27 22.53
C LEU A 239 -6.54 -7.42 21.77
N TYR A 240 -7.13 -7.77 20.63
CA TYR A 240 -6.55 -8.70 19.66
C TYR A 240 -5.30 -8.12 18.99
N THR A 241 -4.46 -9.00 18.46
CA THR A 241 -3.23 -8.62 17.75
C THR A 241 -3.37 -8.84 16.24
N PRO A 242 -2.51 -8.21 15.42
CA PRO A 242 -2.44 -8.52 13.99
C PRO A 242 -2.25 -10.03 13.74
N THR A 243 -1.45 -10.72 14.56
CA THR A 243 -1.29 -12.18 14.46
C THR A 243 -2.57 -12.94 14.78
N TYR A 244 -3.33 -12.51 15.79
CA TYR A 244 -4.61 -13.12 16.18
C TYR A 244 -5.61 -13.08 15.03
N HIS A 245 -5.73 -11.93 14.36
CA HIS A 245 -6.64 -11.75 13.23
C HIS A 245 -6.15 -12.42 11.96
N SER A 246 -4.83 -12.42 11.71
CA SER A 246 -4.26 -13.16 10.59
C SER A 246 -4.56 -14.66 10.70
N LEU A 247 -4.60 -15.20 11.92
CA LEU A 247 -4.96 -16.59 12.16
C LEU A 247 -6.42 -16.88 11.80
N HIS A 248 -7.35 -15.96 12.05
CA HIS A 248 -8.75 -16.07 11.63
C HIS A 248 -8.90 -16.21 10.10
N HIS A 249 -8.15 -15.44 9.32
CA HIS A 249 -8.17 -15.53 7.85
C HIS A 249 -7.64 -16.87 7.32
N THR A 250 -6.75 -17.52 8.08
CA THR A 250 -6.25 -18.86 7.74
C THR A 250 -7.10 -20.01 8.28
N ASP A 251 -7.65 -19.86 9.48
CA ASP A 251 -8.51 -20.81 10.18
C ASP A 251 -9.85 -20.16 10.50
N ARG A 252 -10.72 -20.19 9.50
CA ARG A 252 -12.01 -19.47 9.44
C ARG A 252 -13.03 -19.92 10.48
N GLY A 253 -12.74 -20.99 11.24
CA GLY A 253 -13.63 -21.52 12.28
C GLY A 253 -13.45 -20.88 13.66
N THR A 254 -12.54 -19.93 13.81
CA THR A 254 -12.10 -19.39 15.11
C THR A 254 -11.89 -17.88 15.09
N ASN A 255 -11.76 -17.23 16.25
CA ASN A 255 -11.37 -15.83 16.40
C ASN A 255 -12.31 -14.83 15.70
N PHE A 256 -13.58 -14.78 16.10
CA PHE A 256 -14.62 -13.95 15.47
C PHE A 256 -14.82 -12.56 16.09
N CYS A 257 -14.14 -12.24 17.20
CA CYS A 257 -14.29 -10.96 17.90
C CYS A 257 -14.04 -9.76 16.98
N LEU A 258 -14.58 -8.60 17.35
CA LEU A 258 -14.26 -7.35 16.66
C LEU A 258 -12.85 -6.90 17.06
N PHE A 259 -12.66 -6.54 18.34
CA PHE A 259 -11.36 -6.19 18.89
C PHE A 259 -11.01 -6.94 20.18
N MET A 260 -12.00 -7.54 20.87
CA MET A 260 -11.81 -8.15 22.20
C MET A 260 -11.89 -9.68 22.16
N PRO A 261 -10.76 -10.42 22.22
CA PRO A 261 -10.74 -11.89 22.30
C PRO A 261 -11.49 -12.48 23.51
N PHE A 262 -11.86 -11.64 24.49
CA PHE A 262 -12.76 -11.98 25.58
C PHE A 262 -14.03 -12.71 25.10
N PHE A 263 -14.66 -12.23 24.03
CA PHE A 263 -15.90 -12.82 23.52
C PHE A 263 -15.67 -14.18 22.85
N ASP A 264 -14.56 -14.36 22.15
CA ASP A 264 -14.15 -15.66 21.63
C ASP A 264 -13.85 -16.66 22.76
N ALA A 265 -13.32 -16.20 23.88
CA ALA A 265 -13.09 -17.04 25.06
C ALA A 265 -14.42 -17.48 25.71
N ILE A 266 -15.38 -16.57 25.87
CA ILE A 266 -16.72 -16.86 26.41
C ILE A 266 -17.45 -17.89 25.54
N TRP A 267 -17.49 -17.66 24.22
CA TRP A 267 -18.22 -18.51 23.29
C TRP A 267 -17.40 -19.66 22.72
N LYS A 268 -16.22 -19.93 23.28
CA LYS A 268 -15.35 -21.07 22.95
C LYS A 268 -14.97 -21.15 21.47
N THR A 269 -14.73 -20.01 20.84
CA THR A 269 -14.23 -19.89 19.47
C THR A 269 -12.80 -19.35 19.39
N LEU A 270 -12.14 -19.17 20.54
CA LEU A 270 -10.74 -18.78 20.60
C LEU A 270 -9.82 -19.88 20.07
N ASN A 271 -8.98 -19.55 19.09
CA ASN A 271 -8.01 -20.47 18.53
C ASN A 271 -6.88 -20.75 19.54
N SER A 272 -6.60 -22.03 19.80
CA SER A 272 -5.56 -22.47 20.74
C SER A 272 -4.16 -21.97 20.38
N ASN A 273 -3.89 -21.75 19.09
CA ASN A 273 -2.57 -21.35 18.60
C ASN A 273 -2.34 -19.83 18.68
N SER A 274 -3.36 -19.03 19.00
CA SER A 274 -3.30 -17.56 18.95
C SER A 274 -2.13 -16.97 19.72
N TRP A 275 -1.96 -17.41 20.97
CA TRP A 275 -0.96 -16.84 21.88
C TRP A 275 0.45 -17.34 21.59
N GLU A 276 0.59 -18.61 21.24
CA GLU A 276 1.88 -19.17 20.85
C GLU A 276 2.37 -18.53 19.55
N LEU A 277 1.49 -18.39 18.55
CA LEU A 277 1.84 -17.78 17.27
C LEU A 277 2.19 -16.30 17.42
N HIS A 278 1.46 -15.55 18.26
CA HIS A 278 1.80 -14.16 18.59
C HIS A 278 3.18 -14.07 19.23
N LYS A 279 3.44 -14.87 20.28
CA LYS A 279 4.74 -14.89 20.97
C LYS A 279 5.87 -15.30 20.05
N LYS A 280 5.66 -16.29 19.18
CA LYS A 280 6.62 -16.72 18.16
C LYS A 280 6.89 -15.62 17.15
N THR A 281 5.87 -14.92 16.68
CA THR A 281 6.04 -13.84 15.68
C THR A 281 6.72 -12.61 16.28
N SER A 282 6.31 -12.22 17.49
CA SER A 282 6.89 -11.09 18.22
C SER A 282 8.34 -11.36 18.68
N THR A 283 8.64 -12.53 19.25
CA THR A 283 10.00 -12.89 19.69
C THR A 283 10.98 -12.99 18.53
N ASN A 284 10.51 -13.45 17.38
CA ASN A 284 11.34 -13.58 16.18
C ASN A 284 11.42 -12.28 15.38
N ALA A 285 10.78 -11.19 15.82
CA ALA A 285 10.95 -9.88 15.23
C ALA A 285 12.44 -9.46 15.31
N GLY A 286 13.13 -9.49 14.17
CA GLY A 286 14.55 -9.15 14.06
C GLY A 286 15.53 -10.32 14.19
N LYS A 287 15.07 -11.55 14.47
CA LYS A 287 15.92 -12.76 14.43
C LYS A 287 15.66 -13.50 13.12
N TYR A 288 16.68 -13.62 12.25
CA TYR A 288 16.86 -14.46 11.03
C TYR A 288 15.68 -15.28 10.44
N ARG A 289 14.45 -14.81 10.52
CA ARG A 289 13.25 -15.49 9.98
C ARG A 289 12.98 -15.07 8.55
N ARG A 290 13.49 -13.90 8.16
CA ARG A 290 13.43 -13.45 6.78
C ARG A 290 14.40 -14.30 5.97
N LYS A 291 13.87 -14.99 4.96
CA LYS A 291 14.67 -15.64 3.93
C LYS A 291 15.68 -14.63 3.39
N ILE A 292 16.96 -15.01 3.35
CA ILE A 292 18.00 -14.21 2.70
C ILE A 292 17.62 -14.04 1.22
N PRO A 293 17.63 -12.81 0.66
CA PRO A 293 17.31 -12.64 -0.74
C PRO A 293 18.34 -13.37 -1.61
N ASP A 294 17.83 -14.11 -2.60
CA ASP A 294 18.67 -14.74 -3.61
C ASP A 294 19.20 -13.69 -4.60
N PHE A 295 18.41 -12.64 -4.87
CA PHE A 295 18.75 -11.54 -5.75
C PHE A 295 18.44 -10.18 -5.13
N VAL A 296 19.34 -9.22 -5.30
CA VAL A 296 19.15 -7.81 -4.94
C VAL A 296 19.35 -6.93 -6.16
N PHE A 297 18.33 -6.16 -6.53
CA PHE A 297 18.44 -5.06 -7.49
C PHE A 297 18.63 -3.75 -6.74
N LEU A 298 19.80 -3.14 -6.88
CA LEU A 298 20.13 -1.85 -6.26
C LEU A 298 19.72 -0.71 -7.21
N ALA A 299 18.58 -0.09 -6.91
CA ALA A 299 17.99 1.03 -7.63
C ALA A 299 18.40 2.38 -7.02
N HIS A 300 18.18 3.45 -7.78
CA HIS A 300 18.27 4.83 -7.30
C HIS A 300 16.95 5.55 -7.60
N VAL A 301 16.73 6.71 -6.99
CA VAL A 301 15.55 7.52 -7.29
C VAL A 301 15.82 8.27 -8.61
N VAL A 302 14.87 8.25 -9.54
CA VAL A 302 15.03 8.90 -10.85
C VAL A 302 14.98 10.43 -10.67
N ASP A 303 13.87 10.92 -10.13
CA ASP A 303 13.63 12.34 -9.83
C ASP A 303 12.63 12.52 -8.65
N ILE A 304 12.42 13.76 -8.20
CA ILE A 304 11.55 14.08 -7.06
C ILE A 304 10.10 13.63 -7.31
N THR A 305 9.59 13.85 -8.51
CA THR A 305 8.21 13.52 -8.88
C THR A 305 8.02 11.99 -8.91
N SER A 306 8.99 11.25 -9.45
CA SER A 306 9.01 9.79 -9.46
C SER A 306 9.08 9.18 -8.06
N SER A 307 9.66 9.89 -7.08
CA SER A 307 9.74 9.40 -5.69
C SER A 307 8.37 9.28 -5.02
N ILE A 308 7.38 10.07 -5.47
CA ILE A 308 5.98 10.02 -5.01
C ILE A 308 5.31 8.70 -5.47
N HIS A 309 5.89 8.02 -6.45
CA HIS A 309 5.44 6.73 -6.96
C HIS A 309 5.96 5.53 -6.14
N ALA A 310 6.66 5.76 -5.02
CA ALA A 310 7.10 4.69 -4.13
C ALA A 310 5.90 3.96 -3.49
N PRO A 311 5.95 2.62 -3.30
CA PRO A 311 4.84 1.85 -2.73
C PRO A 311 4.38 2.31 -1.34
N PHE A 312 5.29 2.84 -0.53
CA PHE A 312 4.97 3.39 0.80
C PHE A 312 4.39 4.80 0.77
N VAL A 313 4.34 5.48 -0.38
CA VAL A 313 3.67 6.76 -0.54
C VAL A 313 2.20 6.52 -0.85
N ILE A 314 1.89 5.92 -2.01
CA ILE A 314 0.53 5.50 -2.39
C ILE A 314 0.62 4.17 -3.14
N ARG A 315 0.17 3.08 -2.50
CA ARG A 315 0.25 1.71 -3.06
C ARG A 315 -0.48 1.57 -4.40
N SER A 316 -1.70 2.08 -4.49
CA SER A 316 -2.51 1.99 -5.73
C SER A 316 -1.83 2.72 -6.89
N PHE A 317 -1.22 3.87 -6.61
CA PHE A 317 -0.48 4.62 -7.60
C PHE A 317 0.78 3.89 -8.05
N ALA A 318 1.56 3.34 -7.11
CA ALA A 318 2.74 2.54 -7.39
C ALA A 318 2.47 1.27 -8.24
N SER A 319 1.23 0.79 -8.26
CA SER A 319 0.80 -0.37 -9.03
C SER A 319 0.52 -0.09 -10.51
N MET A 320 0.56 1.17 -10.93
CA MET A 320 0.40 1.59 -12.32
C MET A 320 1.74 2.08 -12.89
N PRO A 321 1.92 2.14 -14.21
CA PRO A 321 3.10 2.78 -14.80
C PRO A 321 3.20 4.25 -14.40
N TYR A 322 4.41 4.72 -14.11
CA TYR A 322 4.65 6.11 -13.75
C TYR A 322 4.21 7.06 -14.87
N THR A 323 3.34 7.99 -14.49
CA THR A 323 2.89 9.12 -15.32
C THR A 323 2.90 10.37 -14.46
N THR A 324 3.36 11.49 -15.01
CA THR A 324 3.30 12.77 -14.30
C THR A 324 1.85 13.25 -14.25
N ARG A 325 1.32 13.45 -13.04
CA ARG A 325 -0.06 13.88 -12.79
C ARG A 325 -0.09 15.22 -12.07
N LEU A 326 -1.15 16.01 -12.28
CA LEU A 326 -1.23 17.38 -11.76
C LEU A 326 -1.12 17.45 -10.22
N PHE A 327 -1.72 16.51 -9.49
CA PHE A 327 -1.68 16.50 -8.03
C PHE A 327 -0.26 16.37 -7.47
N MET A 328 0.68 15.81 -8.25
CA MET A 328 2.08 15.69 -7.82
C MET A 328 2.75 17.03 -7.62
N LEU A 329 2.28 18.08 -8.31
CA LEU A 329 2.78 19.44 -8.11
C LEU A 329 2.55 19.91 -6.67
N ALA A 330 1.38 19.60 -6.09
CA ALA A 330 1.07 19.90 -4.70
C ALA A 330 1.90 19.05 -3.72
N CYS A 331 2.23 17.81 -4.09
CA CYS A 331 3.06 16.91 -3.30
C CYS A 331 4.58 17.20 -3.45
N TRP A 332 4.98 18.02 -4.41
CA TRP A 332 6.39 18.24 -4.74
C TRP A 332 7.17 18.93 -3.61
N PRO A 333 6.68 20.01 -2.96
CA PRO A 333 7.44 20.66 -1.90
C PRO A 333 7.70 19.74 -0.69
N PRO A 334 6.72 18.98 -0.17
CA PRO A 334 6.99 17.95 0.84
C PRO A 334 7.99 16.89 0.38
N ALA A 335 7.87 16.40 -0.87
CA ALA A 335 8.79 15.41 -1.43
C ALA A 335 10.23 15.94 -1.54
N PHE A 336 10.40 17.22 -1.87
CA PHE A 336 11.71 17.88 -1.89
C PHE A 336 12.35 17.96 -0.50
N ILE A 337 11.57 18.27 0.54
CA ILE A 337 12.06 18.26 1.92
C ILE A 337 12.49 16.84 2.32
N VAL A 338 11.68 15.83 1.98
CA VAL A 338 12.03 14.42 2.22
C VAL A 338 13.30 14.02 1.48
N MET A 339 13.48 14.46 0.24
CA MET A 339 14.71 14.26 -0.53
C MET A 339 15.94 14.84 0.19
N LEU A 340 15.85 16.06 0.74
CA LEU A 340 16.95 16.66 1.50
C LEU A 340 17.27 15.86 2.77
N MET A 341 16.24 15.43 3.52
CA MET A 341 16.42 14.58 4.70
C MET A 341 17.06 13.23 4.35
N MET A 342 16.64 12.62 3.23
CA MET A 342 17.21 11.38 2.73
C MET A 342 18.67 11.55 2.29
N TRP A 343 19.01 12.68 1.67
CA TRP A 343 20.38 12.98 1.29
C TRP A 343 21.30 13.07 2.51
N ALA A 344 20.83 13.73 3.58
CA ALA A 344 21.59 13.94 4.79
C ALA A 344 21.77 12.65 5.64
N TRP A 345 20.72 11.85 5.80
CA TRP A 345 20.69 10.82 6.86
C TRP A 345 20.36 9.41 6.40
N SER A 346 19.83 9.22 5.19
CA SER A 346 19.32 7.91 4.79
C SER A 346 20.42 6.98 4.31
N LYS A 347 20.28 5.70 4.65
CA LYS A 347 21.10 4.58 4.19
C LYS A 347 20.33 3.75 3.16
N THR A 348 21.02 2.90 2.42
CA THR A 348 20.36 1.97 1.48
C THR A 348 19.29 1.12 2.18
N PHE A 349 18.07 1.15 1.65
CA PHE A 349 16.90 0.55 2.29
C PHE A 349 16.05 -0.24 1.30
N LEU A 350 15.24 -1.17 1.80
CA LEU A 350 14.38 -2.02 0.98
C LEU A 350 13.12 -1.26 0.54
N ILE A 351 12.85 -1.26 -0.76
CA ILE A 351 11.67 -0.60 -1.35
C ILE A 351 10.56 -1.60 -1.73
N SER A 352 10.93 -2.74 -2.32
CA SER A 352 9.99 -3.77 -2.78
C SER A 352 10.67 -5.13 -2.86
N PHE A 353 9.87 -6.19 -2.96
CA PHE A 353 10.36 -7.54 -3.19
C PHE A 353 9.29 -8.37 -3.91
N TYR A 354 9.72 -9.46 -4.53
CA TYR A 354 8.84 -10.46 -5.13
C TYR A 354 9.49 -11.85 -5.06
N ASN A 355 8.71 -12.89 -5.36
CA ASN A 355 9.22 -14.25 -5.45
C ASN A 355 9.06 -14.78 -6.87
N LEU A 356 10.13 -15.42 -7.38
CA LEU A 356 10.11 -16.14 -8.65
C LEU A 356 10.69 -17.53 -8.44
N ARG A 357 9.90 -18.57 -8.68
CA ARG A 357 10.29 -19.99 -8.55
C ARG A 357 10.95 -20.31 -7.20
N GLY A 358 10.35 -19.81 -6.13
CA GLY A 358 10.83 -19.98 -4.77
C GLY A 358 11.99 -19.05 -4.39
N ARG A 359 12.61 -18.32 -5.31
CA ARG A 359 13.73 -17.40 -5.05
C ARG A 359 13.23 -16.02 -4.65
N LEU A 360 13.82 -15.43 -3.61
CA LEU A 360 13.42 -14.11 -3.14
C LEU A 360 14.24 -13.02 -3.85
N HIS A 361 13.54 -12.09 -4.50
CA HIS A 361 14.11 -10.96 -5.20
C HIS A 361 13.77 -9.68 -4.45
N GLU A 362 14.76 -8.87 -4.10
CA GLU A 362 14.58 -7.60 -3.42
C GLU A 362 15.06 -6.44 -4.26
N THR A 363 14.36 -5.31 -4.21
CA THR A 363 14.84 -4.04 -4.73
C THR A 363 15.24 -3.17 -3.56
N TRP A 364 16.50 -2.75 -3.52
CA TRP A 364 17.02 -1.81 -2.54
C TRP A 364 17.19 -0.45 -3.19
N SER A 365 16.75 0.61 -2.52
CA SER A 365 16.96 1.97 -2.98
C SER A 365 18.20 2.55 -2.32
N VAL A 366 19.14 3.01 -3.14
CA VAL A 366 20.12 4.02 -2.74
C VAL A 366 19.34 5.33 -2.62
N PRO A 367 19.39 6.04 -1.47
CA PRO A 367 18.63 7.27 -1.24
C PRO A 367 19.25 8.47 -1.96
N ARG A 368 19.48 8.32 -3.26
CA ARG A 368 20.12 9.31 -4.13
C ARG A 368 19.29 9.48 -5.38
N PHE A 369 19.08 10.73 -5.76
CA PHE A 369 18.24 11.15 -6.87
C PHE A 369 19.10 11.32 -8.12
N GLY A 370 18.55 11.06 -9.30
CA GLY A 370 19.30 10.98 -10.55
C GLY A 370 20.19 12.21 -10.79
N PHE A 371 19.68 13.42 -10.53
CA PHE A 371 20.47 14.66 -10.68
C PHE A 371 21.72 14.69 -9.79
N GLN A 372 21.71 14.02 -8.62
CA GLN A 372 22.84 14.00 -7.68
C GLN A 372 24.02 13.19 -8.21
N TYR A 373 23.79 12.22 -9.11
CA TYR A 373 24.87 11.45 -9.74
C TYR A 373 25.73 12.31 -10.69
N PHE A 374 25.20 13.46 -11.12
CA PHE A 374 25.91 14.43 -11.96
C PHE A 374 26.61 15.51 -11.14
N LEU A 375 26.51 15.51 -9.81
CA LEU A 375 27.19 16.45 -8.92
C LEU A 375 28.56 15.89 -8.51
N PRO A 376 29.69 16.51 -8.91
CA PRO A 376 31.02 15.96 -8.62
C PRO A 376 31.28 15.73 -7.13
N PHE A 377 30.83 16.64 -6.26
CA PHE A 377 31.00 16.54 -4.81
C PHE A 377 30.16 15.43 -4.17
N ALA A 378 29.09 14.95 -4.83
CA ALA A 378 28.23 13.90 -4.30
C ALA A 378 28.77 12.48 -4.63
N LYS A 379 29.67 12.36 -5.60
CA LYS A 379 30.15 11.09 -6.16
C LYS A 379 30.72 10.14 -5.10
N GLU A 380 31.62 10.64 -4.26
CA GLU A 380 32.24 9.81 -3.21
C GLU A 380 31.20 9.29 -2.21
N GLY A 381 30.27 10.16 -1.78
CA GLY A 381 29.19 9.78 -0.88
C GLY A 381 28.24 8.76 -1.51
N ILE A 382 27.90 8.89 -2.79
CA ILE A 382 27.07 7.92 -3.52
C ILE A 382 27.79 6.57 -3.60
N ASN A 383 29.06 6.55 -4.02
CA ASN A 383 29.85 5.33 -4.13
C ASN A 383 29.96 4.59 -2.80
N LYS A 384 30.14 5.32 -1.69
CA LYS A 384 30.14 4.75 -0.35
C LYS A 384 28.82 4.02 -0.01
N HIS A 385 27.67 4.58 -0.39
CA HIS A 385 26.37 3.92 -0.16
C HIS A 385 26.20 2.64 -1.00
N ILE A 386 26.70 2.66 -2.24
CA ILE A 386 26.69 1.50 -3.14
C ILE A 386 27.61 0.41 -2.58
N GLU A 387 28.83 0.77 -2.18
CA GLU A 387 29.80 -0.15 -1.57
C GLU A 387 29.24 -0.77 -0.29
N GLU A 388 28.70 0.05 0.63
CA GLU A 388 28.08 -0.44 1.86
C GLU A 388 26.91 -1.41 1.58
N ALA A 389 26.12 -1.16 0.52
CA ALA A 389 25.04 -2.05 0.09
C ALA A 389 25.58 -3.39 -0.44
N ILE A 390 26.63 -3.37 -1.26
CA ILE A 390 27.27 -4.58 -1.79
C ILE A 390 27.88 -5.40 -0.64
N LEU A 391 28.62 -4.75 0.27
CA LEU A 391 29.20 -5.40 1.43
C LEU A 391 28.13 -5.98 2.35
N ARG A 392 26.99 -5.29 2.51
CA ARG A 392 25.83 -5.80 3.25
C ARG A 392 25.24 -7.04 2.57
N ALA A 393 25.04 -7.02 1.26
CA ALA A 393 24.51 -8.15 0.50
C ALA A 393 25.45 -9.37 0.61
N ASN A 394 26.77 -9.16 0.50
CA ASN A 394 27.76 -10.20 0.66
C ASN A 394 27.73 -10.82 2.08
N ARG A 395 27.70 -9.99 3.13
CA ARG A 395 27.58 -10.47 4.52
C ARG A 395 26.30 -11.27 4.78
N LEU A 396 25.21 -10.91 4.11
CA LEU A 396 23.94 -11.63 4.21
C LEU A 396 23.93 -12.95 3.42
N GLY A 397 24.88 -13.16 2.49
CA GLY A 397 24.91 -14.34 1.62
C GLY A 397 24.00 -14.23 0.40
N VAL A 398 23.76 -13.01 -0.10
CA VAL A 398 23.01 -12.78 -1.35
C VAL A 398 23.79 -13.36 -2.54
N LYS A 399 23.11 -14.11 -3.40
CA LYS A 399 23.77 -14.81 -4.53
C LYS A 399 24.09 -13.87 -5.68
N VAL A 400 23.16 -12.99 -6.04
CA VAL A 400 23.32 -12.05 -7.15
C VAL A 400 22.91 -10.65 -6.71
N ILE A 401 23.76 -9.67 -7.01
CA ILE A 401 23.43 -8.25 -6.91
C ILE A 401 23.54 -7.62 -8.30
N SER A 402 22.49 -6.93 -8.72
CA SER A 402 22.49 -6.13 -9.96
C SER A 402 22.26 -4.67 -9.63
N LEU A 403 22.78 -3.79 -10.48
CA LEU A 403 22.81 -2.34 -10.30
C LEU A 403 21.95 -1.69 -11.36
N ALA A 404 21.07 -0.77 -10.96
CA ALA A 404 20.35 0.10 -11.89
C ALA A 404 21.33 0.99 -12.69
N ALA A 405 20.85 1.54 -13.82
CA ALA A 405 21.70 2.18 -14.82
C ALA A 405 22.69 3.22 -14.25
N LEU A 406 22.26 4.16 -13.40
CA LEU A 406 23.17 5.19 -12.86
C LEU A 406 24.08 4.68 -11.72
N ASN A 407 23.88 3.45 -11.23
CA ASN A 407 24.78 2.81 -10.26
C ASN A 407 25.99 2.12 -10.90
N LYS A 408 26.07 2.05 -12.23
CA LYS A 408 27.22 1.53 -13.00
C LYS A 408 27.98 2.73 -13.60
N THR A 409 29.29 2.87 -13.36
CA THR A 409 30.10 3.92 -14.02
C THR A 409 31.03 3.31 -15.08
N TRP A 410 31.14 4.02 -16.22
CA TRP A 410 31.89 3.81 -17.49
C TRP A 410 31.04 3.37 -18.72
N ILE A 411 31.44 3.85 -19.92
CA ILE A 411 30.72 4.57 -21.01
C ILE A 411 30.14 3.59 -22.10
N VAL A 412 29.03 3.76 -22.87
CA VAL A 412 28.39 4.89 -23.61
C VAL A 412 26.85 4.70 -23.69
N GLY A 413 26.07 5.71 -23.24
CA GLY A 413 24.60 5.74 -23.26
C GLY A 413 24.04 6.91 -22.44
N LYS A 414 24.55 8.14 -22.63
CA LYS A 414 24.28 9.30 -21.78
C LYS A 414 22.90 9.92 -22.02
N TRP A 415 22.30 10.48 -20.97
CA TRP A 415 21.17 11.40 -21.09
C TRP A 415 21.62 12.67 -21.84
N ILE A 416 20.93 13.04 -22.92
CA ILE A 416 21.28 14.19 -23.78
C ILE A 416 20.24 15.31 -23.68
N THR A 417 20.73 16.55 -23.61
CA THR A 417 19.92 17.77 -23.56
C THR A 417 19.19 18.03 -24.89
N PRO A 418 18.12 18.84 -24.92
CA PRO A 418 17.49 19.28 -26.17
C PRO A 418 18.46 19.94 -27.15
N GLY A 419 19.47 20.66 -26.66
CA GLY A 419 20.53 21.25 -27.49
C GLY A 419 21.40 20.20 -28.16
N GLU A 420 21.79 19.13 -27.46
CA GLU A 420 22.56 18.03 -28.03
C GLU A 420 21.72 17.19 -29.00
N GLN A 421 20.41 17.05 -28.77
CA GLN A 421 19.49 16.43 -29.73
C GLN A 421 19.37 17.22 -31.04
N SER A 422 19.69 18.52 -31.05
CA SER A 422 19.66 19.34 -32.27
C SER A 422 20.73 18.93 -33.29
N TRP A 423 21.79 18.25 -32.84
CA TRP A 423 22.87 17.77 -33.70
C TRP A 423 22.48 16.53 -34.53
N ALA A 424 21.39 15.85 -34.16
CA ALA A 424 20.89 14.71 -34.92
C ALA A 424 20.19 15.17 -36.22
N PRO A 425 20.46 14.52 -37.37
CA PRO A 425 19.76 14.77 -38.62
C PRO A 425 18.25 14.53 -38.53
N THR A 426 17.47 15.21 -39.35
CA THR A 426 16.03 14.94 -39.50
C THR A 426 15.77 13.49 -39.90
N GLY A 427 14.76 12.86 -39.29
CA GLY A 427 14.44 11.44 -39.49
C GLY A 427 15.22 10.47 -38.60
N THR A 428 16.12 10.95 -37.73
CA THR A 428 16.90 10.10 -36.83
C THR A 428 16.01 9.32 -35.87
N HIS A 429 16.33 8.03 -35.66
CA HIS A 429 15.77 7.22 -34.60
C HIS A 429 16.74 7.16 -33.40
N PHE A 430 16.31 7.63 -32.23
CA PHE A 430 17.09 7.57 -31.00
C PHE A 430 16.84 6.24 -30.27
N HIS A 431 17.83 5.35 -30.26
CA HIS A 431 17.83 4.17 -29.39
C HIS A 431 18.20 4.58 -27.96
N GLN A 432 17.31 4.30 -27.00
CA GLN A 432 17.46 4.75 -25.61
C GLN A 432 17.87 3.58 -24.70
N PHE A 433 19.04 3.70 -24.09
CA PHE A 433 19.54 2.75 -23.08
C PHE A 433 19.66 3.38 -21.68
N VAL A 434 19.23 4.64 -21.54
CA VAL A 434 19.34 5.44 -20.32
C VAL A 434 18.01 5.50 -19.57
N VAL A 435 18.06 5.36 -18.25
CA VAL A 435 16.89 5.54 -17.37
C VAL A 435 17.16 6.77 -16.48
N PRO A 436 16.33 7.83 -16.52
CA PRO A 436 15.09 7.98 -17.29
C PRO A 436 15.35 8.18 -18.80
N PRO A 437 14.34 7.93 -19.67
CA PRO A 437 14.46 8.20 -21.09
C PRO A 437 14.73 9.69 -21.37
N ILE A 438 15.35 9.99 -22.50
CA ILE A 438 15.60 11.37 -22.93
C ILE A 438 14.28 12.04 -23.33
N LEU A 439 14.18 13.34 -23.12
CA LEU A 439 13.00 14.11 -23.51
C LEU A 439 12.85 14.09 -25.04
N SER A 440 11.70 13.67 -25.56
CA SER A 440 11.42 13.63 -27.00
C SER A 440 11.12 15.01 -27.59
N PHE A 441 12.16 15.85 -27.69
CA PHE A 441 12.03 17.25 -28.09
C PHE A 441 11.85 17.46 -29.61
N ARG A 442 12.50 16.63 -30.44
CA ARG A 442 12.50 16.74 -31.90
C ARG A 442 11.30 16.00 -32.50
N ARG A 443 10.32 16.73 -33.05
CA ARG A 443 9.13 16.14 -33.71
C ARG A 443 9.46 15.44 -35.03
N ASP A 444 10.59 15.78 -35.64
CA ASP A 444 11.08 15.23 -36.89
C ASP A 444 12.01 14.02 -36.69
N CYS A 445 12.15 13.55 -35.45
CA CYS A 445 12.88 12.34 -35.07
C CYS A 445 11.94 11.34 -34.39
N THR A 446 12.35 10.07 -34.33
CA THR A 446 11.64 9.03 -33.58
C THR A 446 12.50 8.57 -32.40
N TYR A 447 11.86 8.07 -31.34
CA TYR A 447 12.53 7.67 -30.11
C TYR A 447 12.09 6.25 -29.79
N GLY A 448 13.05 5.34 -29.63
CA GLY A 448 12.79 3.96 -29.24
C GLY A 448 12.47 3.86 -27.76
N ASP A 449 11.63 2.91 -27.37
CA ASP A 449 11.36 2.60 -25.97
C ASP A 449 12.60 2.03 -25.27
N LEU A 450 12.61 2.11 -23.93
CA LEU A 450 13.65 1.50 -23.12
C LEU A 450 13.61 -0.01 -23.24
N ALA A 451 14.78 -0.63 -23.37
CA ALA A 451 14.89 -2.08 -23.40
C ALA A 451 14.31 -2.68 -22.10
N ALA A 452 13.32 -3.55 -22.26
CA ALA A 452 12.56 -4.12 -21.15
C ALA A 452 12.09 -5.54 -21.48
N MET A 453 11.88 -6.32 -20.44
CA MET A 453 11.40 -7.70 -20.54
C MET A 453 10.20 -7.88 -19.62
N ARG A 454 9.17 -8.57 -20.13
CA ARG A 454 8.07 -9.07 -19.32
C ARG A 454 8.55 -10.28 -18.53
N LEU A 455 8.34 -10.23 -17.21
CA LEU A 455 8.60 -11.34 -16.31
C LEU A 455 7.63 -12.50 -16.57
N PRO A 456 7.99 -13.75 -16.20
CA PRO A 456 7.09 -14.90 -16.32
C PRO A 456 5.79 -14.73 -15.52
N ASP A 457 4.71 -15.35 -15.99
CA ASP A 457 3.39 -15.29 -15.35
C ASP A 457 3.36 -15.94 -13.94
N GLU A 458 4.41 -16.71 -13.61
CA GLU A 458 4.62 -17.38 -12.32
C GLU A 458 5.10 -16.43 -11.20
N VAL A 459 5.40 -15.16 -11.49
CA VAL A 459 5.86 -14.21 -10.46
C VAL A 459 4.79 -13.99 -9.40
N GLN A 460 5.21 -14.04 -8.13
CA GLN A 460 4.33 -13.86 -6.98
C GLN A 460 4.74 -12.66 -6.13
N GLY A 461 3.74 -11.90 -5.68
CA GLY A 461 3.93 -10.78 -4.75
C GLY A 461 4.55 -9.52 -5.36
N LEU A 462 4.59 -9.42 -6.69
CA LEU A 462 4.92 -8.17 -7.39
C LEU A 462 3.66 -7.32 -7.54
N GLY A 463 3.63 -6.18 -6.85
CA GLY A 463 2.49 -5.26 -6.82
C GLY A 463 2.83 -3.82 -7.21
N ASN A 464 4.06 -3.57 -7.67
CA ASN A 464 4.52 -2.26 -8.11
C ASN A 464 5.16 -2.33 -9.50
N CYS A 465 4.94 -1.28 -10.29
CA CYS A 465 5.59 -1.12 -11.59
C CYS A 465 7.01 -0.57 -11.43
N GLU A 466 7.91 -0.99 -12.32
CA GLU A 466 9.26 -0.45 -12.38
C GLU A 466 9.27 0.84 -13.21
N TYR A 467 9.20 1.99 -12.53
CA TYR A 467 9.16 3.31 -13.16
C TYR A 467 8.03 3.39 -14.23
N THR A 468 8.36 3.60 -15.50
CA THR A 468 7.40 3.72 -16.61
C THR A 468 6.97 2.38 -17.21
N MET A 469 7.47 1.26 -16.69
CA MET A 469 7.17 -0.06 -17.23
C MET A 469 5.76 -0.52 -16.86
N ASP A 470 5.14 -1.29 -17.76
CA ASP A 470 3.85 -1.94 -17.52
C ASP A 470 3.92 -2.97 -16.37
N ARG A 471 2.75 -3.36 -15.87
CA ARG A 471 2.65 -4.40 -14.84
C ARG A 471 3.33 -5.70 -15.32
N GLY A 472 4.22 -6.21 -14.47
CA GLY A 472 5.02 -7.40 -14.76
C GLY A 472 6.14 -7.18 -15.78
N VAL A 473 6.46 -5.95 -16.16
CA VAL A 473 7.58 -5.60 -17.03
C VAL A 473 8.68 -4.91 -16.20
N VAL A 474 9.92 -5.30 -16.44
CA VAL A 474 11.12 -4.75 -15.80
C VAL A 474 12.13 -4.29 -16.85
N HIS A 475 13.00 -3.34 -16.52
CA HIS A 475 14.05 -2.94 -17.45
C HIS A 475 15.01 -4.09 -17.73
N ALA A 476 15.67 -4.06 -18.90
CA ALA A 476 16.61 -5.09 -19.32
C ALA A 476 17.75 -5.33 -18.32
N CYS A 477 18.20 -4.31 -17.58
CA CYS A 477 19.21 -4.48 -16.53
C CYS A 477 18.71 -5.30 -15.34
N HIS A 478 17.47 -5.08 -14.90
CA HIS A 478 16.84 -5.91 -13.87
C HIS A 478 16.61 -7.33 -14.39
N ALA A 479 16.07 -7.48 -15.61
CA ALA A 479 15.89 -8.77 -16.26
C ALA A 479 17.20 -9.56 -16.40
N GLY A 480 18.29 -8.90 -16.81
CA GLY A 480 19.63 -9.49 -16.90
C GLY A 480 20.11 -10.04 -15.56
N GLY A 481 19.93 -9.29 -14.48
CA GLY A 481 20.22 -9.75 -13.12
C GLY A 481 19.38 -10.97 -12.70
N VAL A 482 18.10 -11.01 -13.09
CA VAL A 482 17.21 -12.17 -12.86
C VAL A 482 17.74 -13.40 -13.59
N VAL A 483 18.08 -13.27 -14.88
CA VAL A 483 18.62 -14.38 -15.70
C VAL A 483 19.94 -14.90 -15.11
N HIS A 484 20.81 -13.98 -14.70
CA HIS A 484 22.09 -14.31 -14.06
C HIS A 484 21.91 -15.18 -12.82
N LEU A 485 20.95 -14.80 -11.96
CA LEU A 485 20.57 -15.61 -10.80
C LEU A 485 20.05 -16.98 -11.24
N LEU A 486 19.10 -17.03 -12.17
CA LEU A 486 18.42 -18.26 -12.56
C LEU A 486 19.36 -19.29 -13.18
N GLU A 487 20.31 -18.85 -14.02
CA GLU A 487 21.35 -19.68 -14.63
C GLU A 487 22.52 -19.99 -13.68
N GLY A 488 22.62 -19.30 -12.54
CA GLY A 488 23.66 -19.57 -11.54
C GLY A 488 25.05 -19.15 -12.00
N TRP A 489 25.14 -18.12 -12.84
CA TRP A 489 26.42 -17.62 -13.33
C TRP A 489 27.21 -16.93 -12.21
N ALA A 490 28.54 -17.10 -12.26
CA ALA A 490 29.47 -16.58 -11.25
C ALA A 490 30.26 -15.33 -11.70
N HIS A 491 30.08 -14.89 -12.95
CA HIS A 491 30.77 -13.72 -13.49
C HIS A 491 29.99 -12.43 -13.17
N HIS A 492 30.59 -11.26 -13.33
CA HIS A 492 29.88 -10.01 -13.09
C HIS A 492 29.10 -9.54 -14.33
N GLU A 493 27.86 -9.09 -14.14
CA GLU A 493 27.02 -8.42 -15.16
C GLU A 493 27.46 -6.96 -15.43
N VAL A 494 28.56 -6.53 -14.80
CA VAL A 494 29.08 -5.16 -14.89
C VAL A 494 30.50 -5.19 -15.42
N GLY A 495 30.80 -4.35 -16.42
CA GLY A 495 32.07 -4.32 -17.12
C GLY A 495 31.90 -4.12 -18.62
N ALA A 496 32.96 -4.41 -19.39
CA ALA A 496 32.90 -4.42 -20.84
C ALA A 496 31.92 -5.50 -21.34
N ILE A 497 31.18 -5.21 -22.40
CA ILE A 497 30.24 -6.15 -23.01
C ILE A 497 31.04 -7.30 -23.65
N ASP A 498 30.75 -8.54 -23.23
CA ASP A 498 31.23 -9.76 -23.88
C ASP A 498 30.25 -10.12 -25.01
N VAL A 499 30.65 -9.80 -26.25
CA VAL A 499 29.80 -9.92 -27.45
C VAL A 499 29.41 -11.38 -27.71
N ASP A 500 30.29 -12.34 -27.37
CA ASP A 500 30.05 -13.76 -27.60
C ASP A 500 28.97 -14.33 -26.66
N ARG A 501 28.60 -13.60 -25.61
CA ARG A 501 27.56 -14.00 -24.65
C ARG A 501 26.19 -13.41 -24.95
N ILE A 502 26.06 -12.51 -25.92
CA ILE A 502 24.78 -11.83 -26.19
C ILE A 502 23.68 -12.87 -26.50
N ASP A 503 23.92 -13.76 -27.46
CA ASP A 503 22.94 -14.79 -27.85
C ASP A 503 22.70 -15.80 -26.72
N LEU A 504 23.75 -16.13 -25.96
CA LEU A 504 23.64 -17.02 -24.81
C LEU A 504 22.72 -16.44 -23.73
N VAL A 505 22.90 -15.15 -23.40
CA VAL A 505 22.08 -14.44 -22.40
C VAL A 505 20.65 -14.27 -22.91
N TRP A 506 20.48 -13.93 -24.19
CA TRP A 506 19.17 -13.81 -24.81
C TRP A 506 18.38 -15.13 -24.78
N ASN A 507 19.01 -16.22 -25.21
CA ASN A 507 18.39 -17.54 -25.20
C ASN A 507 18.07 -18.02 -23.78
N ALA A 508 18.93 -17.73 -22.81
CA ALA A 508 18.66 -18.01 -21.39
C ALA A 508 17.44 -17.22 -20.87
N ALA A 509 17.31 -15.95 -21.26
CA ALA A 509 16.17 -15.13 -20.89
C ALA A 509 14.85 -15.72 -21.42
N LEU A 510 14.82 -16.10 -22.71
CA LEU A 510 13.66 -16.73 -23.34
C LEU A 510 13.34 -18.09 -22.71
N LYS A 511 14.37 -18.92 -22.46
CA LYS A 511 14.25 -20.22 -21.75
C LYS A 511 13.62 -20.07 -20.37
N HIS A 512 13.94 -18.99 -19.65
CA HIS A 512 13.34 -18.69 -18.35
C HIS A 512 11.94 -18.08 -18.44
N GLY A 513 11.39 -17.89 -19.65
CA GLY A 513 10.05 -17.37 -19.88
C GLY A 513 9.96 -15.85 -19.85
N LEU A 514 11.09 -15.14 -19.80
CA LEU A 514 11.10 -13.69 -20.02
C LEU A 514 10.78 -13.43 -21.49
N LYS A 515 9.91 -12.45 -21.75
CA LYS A 515 9.48 -12.11 -23.12
C LYS A 515 9.87 -10.68 -23.43
N PRO A 516 10.48 -10.39 -24.60
CA PRO A 516 10.71 -9.02 -25.01
C PRO A 516 9.38 -8.29 -25.17
N VAL A 517 9.35 -7.03 -24.76
CA VAL A 517 8.20 -6.16 -25.01
C VAL A 517 8.33 -5.67 -26.45
N SER A 518 7.46 -6.13 -27.34
CA SER A 518 7.45 -5.69 -28.74
C SER A 518 6.90 -4.27 -28.86
N ASN A 519 7.64 -3.36 -29.49
CA ASN A 519 7.16 -2.06 -29.93
C ASN A 519 5.97 -2.26 -30.88
N GLY A 520 4.73 -1.98 -30.46
CA GLY A 520 3.60 -2.22 -31.37
C GLY A 520 2.17 -1.92 -30.91
N VAL A 521 1.94 -1.28 -29.76
CA VAL A 521 0.60 -0.74 -29.45
C VAL A 521 0.76 0.76 -29.17
N PRO A 522 0.12 1.65 -29.95
CA PRO A 522 0.09 3.06 -29.62
C PRO A 522 -0.48 3.19 -28.22
N ARG A 523 0.21 3.91 -27.32
CA ARG A 523 -0.38 4.33 -26.05
C ARG A 523 -1.67 5.07 -26.40
N GLN A 524 -2.83 4.43 -26.21
CA GLN A 524 -4.08 5.16 -26.25
C GLN A 524 -3.98 6.20 -25.15
N ASN A 525 -4.04 7.47 -25.55
CA ASN A 525 -4.21 8.58 -24.62
C ASN A 525 -5.52 8.32 -23.86
N SER A 526 -5.41 7.77 -22.65
CA SER A 526 -6.49 7.82 -21.68
C SER A 526 -6.58 9.27 -21.21
N MET A 527 -7.61 9.97 -21.68
CA MET A 527 -8.06 11.25 -21.11
C MET A 527 -8.41 11.11 -19.63
#